data_AF-A0A8H3DLC6-F1
#
_entry.id   AF-A0A8H3DLC6-F1
#
_cell.length_a   1.000
_cell.length_b   1.000
_cell.length_c   1.000
_cell.angle_alpha   90.00
_cell.angle_beta   90.00
_cell.angle_gamma   90.00
#
_symmetry.space_group_name_H-M   'P 1'
#
loop_
_entity.id
_entity.type
_entity.pdbx_description
1 polymer ?
#
loop_
_entity_poly.entity_id
_entity_poly.type
_entity_poly.pdbx_seq_one_letter_code
_entity_poly.pdbx_strand_id
1 'polypeptide(L)'
;MNHLQHISESNHGPVLVTLNPPFEPRPELIVDQSHYEHPVMSAQSIAAQAKLHKIQSTRGISYAGAWTKYGFHEDGFASGLRAAASLPIPGLKLQLPFSIASPDRASGSATTRMLGENLFVMAESVRCMMSFVVWWALGIMGAVEVPKKKIE
;
A
#
# COMPACT_ATOMS: atom_id res chain seq x y z
N MET A 1 24.29 -13.83 5.82
CA MET A 1 24.65 -12.43 5.51
C MET A 1 25.97 -12.30 4.74
N ASN A 2 26.92 -13.22 4.94
CA ASN A 2 28.25 -13.16 4.35
C ASN A 2 28.28 -12.82 2.85
N HIS A 3 27.56 -13.58 2.02
CA HIS A 3 27.59 -13.36 0.57
C HIS A 3 26.96 -12.02 0.15
N LEU A 4 25.82 -11.66 0.75
CA LEU A 4 25.08 -10.43 0.42
C LEU A 4 25.84 -9.16 0.81
N GLN A 5 26.68 -9.24 1.85
CA GLN A 5 27.44 -8.11 2.39
C GLN A 5 28.95 -8.24 2.15
N HIS A 6 29.38 -9.22 1.35
CA HIS A 6 30.79 -9.51 1.06
C HIS A 6 31.69 -9.69 2.31
N ILE A 7 31.17 -10.33 3.36
CA ILE A 7 31.92 -10.61 4.60
C ILE A 7 32.65 -11.94 4.47
N SER A 8 33.98 -11.94 4.68
CA SER A 8 34.81 -13.15 4.57
C SER A 8 34.46 -14.18 5.64
N GLU A 9 34.02 -15.36 5.21
CA GLU A 9 33.73 -16.48 6.10
C GLU A 9 35.00 -17.08 6.72
N SER A 10 36.15 -17.06 6.03
CA SER A 10 37.41 -17.58 6.61
C SER A 10 37.85 -16.79 7.84
N ASN A 11 37.51 -15.51 7.90
CA ASN A 11 37.94 -14.60 8.96
C ASN A 11 36.91 -14.49 10.10
N HIS A 12 35.62 -14.62 9.78
CA HIS A 12 34.52 -14.33 10.70
C HIS A 12 33.60 -15.52 10.96
N GLY A 13 33.77 -16.63 10.24
CA GLY A 13 32.81 -17.72 10.20
C GLY A 13 31.45 -17.29 9.62
N PRO A 14 30.40 -18.11 9.84
CA PRO A 14 29.04 -17.80 9.40
C PRO A 14 28.46 -16.59 10.15
N VAL A 15 28.09 -15.55 9.41
CA VAL A 15 27.40 -14.36 9.91
C VAL A 15 25.93 -14.44 9.54
N LEU A 16 25.11 -14.59 10.57
CA LEU A 16 23.67 -14.79 10.49
C LEU A 16 22.94 -13.62 11.16
N VAL A 17 21.79 -13.27 10.62
CA VAL A 17 20.84 -12.35 11.25
C VAL A 17 19.51 -13.10 11.30
N THR A 18 18.91 -13.13 12.49
CA THR A 18 17.60 -13.74 12.70
C THR A 18 16.63 -12.66 13.16
N LEU A 19 15.36 -12.80 12.78
CA LEU A 19 14.29 -11.90 13.16
C LEU A 19 13.16 -12.72 13.75
N ASN A 20 12.84 -12.48 15.03
CA ASN A 20 11.78 -13.17 15.77
C ASN A 20 11.87 -14.71 15.67
N PRO A 21 13.00 -15.33 16.07
CA PRO A 21 13.15 -16.77 15.96
C PRO A 21 12.21 -17.50 16.95
N PRO A 22 11.69 -18.70 16.60
CA PRO A 22 10.86 -19.49 17.52
C PRO A 22 11.65 -20.05 18.72
N PHE A 23 12.96 -20.13 18.59
CA PHE A 23 13.89 -20.53 19.65
C PHE A 23 15.07 -19.57 19.66
N GLU A 24 15.48 -19.15 20.86
CA GLU A 24 16.59 -18.22 20.97
C GLU A 24 17.92 -18.85 20.52
N PRO A 25 18.78 -18.10 19.81
CA PRO A 25 20.14 -18.55 19.53
C PRO A 25 20.92 -18.81 20.81
N ARG A 26 21.95 -19.66 20.73
CA ARG A 26 22.86 -19.89 21.86
C ARG A 26 23.48 -18.55 22.31
N PRO A 27 23.38 -18.16 23.60
CA PRO A 27 23.80 -16.84 24.08
C PRO A 27 25.25 -16.49 23.73
N GLU A 28 26.15 -17.46 23.76
CA GLU A 28 27.57 -17.30 23.45
C GLU A 28 27.86 -17.00 21.97
N LEU A 29 26.88 -17.15 21.08
CA LEU A 29 26.98 -16.85 19.65
C LEU A 29 26.30 -15.54 19.26
N ILE A 30 25.63 -14.86 20.19
CA ILE A 30 24.95 -13.60 19.93
C ILE A 30 25.98 -12.48 19.96
N VAL A 31 26.20 -11.83 18.82
CA VAL A 31 27.09 -10.67 18.70
C VAL A 31 26.38 -9.37 19.10
N ASP A 32 25.13 -9.23 18.66
CA ASP A 32 24.28 -8.08 19.00
C ASP A 32 22.81 -8.51 18.99
N GLN A 33 21.99 -7.85 19.81
CA GLN A 33 20.55 -8.02 19.85
C GLN A 33 19.88 -6.66 20.02
N SER A 34 18.97 -6.35 19.12
CA SER A 34 18.24 -5.10 19.11
C SER A 34 16.74 -5.34 19.00
N HIS A 35 15.95 -4.54 19.72
CA HIS A 35 14.50 -4.51 19.58
C HIS A 35 14.10 -3.39 18.63
N TYR A 36 13.28 -3.72 17.63
CA TYR A 36 12.77 -2.76 16.65
C TYR A 36 11.26 -2.86 16.55
N GLU A 37 10.59 -1.72 16.56
CA GLU A 37 9.16 -1.61 16.28
C GLU A 37 8.96 -1.21 14.82
N HIS A 38 8.10 -1.95 14.10
CA HIS A 38 7.76 -1.64 12.72
C HIS A 38 6.37 -1.00 12.64
N PRO A 39 6.21 0.19 12.02
CA PRO A 39 4.90 0.81 11.86
C PRO A 39 3.96 -0.11 11.06
N VAL A 40 2.73 -0.25 11.53
CA VAL A 40 1.68 -0.97 10.80
C VAL A 40 0.93 0.01 9.90
N MET A 41 0.90 -0.28 8.60
CA MET A 41 0.10 0.49 7.65
C MET A 41 -1.35 0.04 7.68
N SER A 42 -2.17 0.79 8.39
CA SER A 42 -3.61 0.60 8.46
C SER A 42 -4.33 1.59 7.53
N ALA A 43 -5.62 1.34 7.28
CA ALA A 43 -6.46 2.31 6.58
C ALA A 43 -6.46 3.69 7.28
N GLN A 44 -6.38 3.69 8.62
CA GLN A 44 -6.31 4.93 9.41
C GLN A 44 -4.97 5.65 9.19
N SER A 45 -3.84 4.93 9.14
CA SER A 45 -2.53 5.55 8.90
C SER A 45 -2.47 6.16 7.50
N ILE A 46 -3.01 5.48 6.49
CA ILE A 46 -3.11 5.99 5.11
C ILE A 46 -3.98 7.27 5.06
N ALA A 47 -5.13 7.24 5.73
CA ALA A 47 -6.00 8.43 5.82
C ALA A 47 -5.32 9.60 6.56
N ALA A 48 -4.46 9.31 7.54
CA ALA A 48 -3.66 10.31 8.25
C ALA A 48 -2.54 10.89 7.38
N GLN A 49 -1.84 10.06 6.59
CA GLN A 49 -0.80 10.50 5.64
C GLN A 49 -1.35 11.55 4.66
N ALA A 50 -2.57 11.38 4.16
CA ALA A 50 -3.23 12.35 3.28
C ALA A 50 -3.43 13.73 3.94
N LYS A 51 -3.50 13.78 5.27
CA LYS A 51 -3.68 15.02 6.06
C LYS A 51 -2.35 15.62 6.54
N LEU A 52 -1.22 14.95 6.33
CA LEU A 52 0.09 15.36 6.86
C LEU A 52 0.49 16.78 6.42
N HIS A 53 0.19 17.14 5.16
CA HIS A 53 0.47 18.48 4.64
C HIS A 53 -0.16 19.62 5.46
N LYS A 54 -1.25 19.34 6.19
CA LYS A 54 -1.95 20.34 7.00
C LYS A 54 -1.19 20.77 8.25
N ILE A 55 -0.24 19.95 8.71
CA ILE A 55 0.53 20.21 9.93
C ILE A 55 2.00 20.53 9.65
N GLN A 56 2.47 20.36 8.41
CA GLN A 56 3.84 20.66 8.03
C GLN A 56 4.13 22.17 8.13
N SER A 57 5.36 22.50 8.55
CA SER A 57 5.86 23.87 8.73
C SER A 57 5.00 24.76 9.63
N THR A 58 4.04 24.17 10.35
CA THR A 58 3.15 24.89 11.24
C THR A 58 3.91 25.19 12.53
N ARG A 59 4.05 26.47 12.87
CA ARG A 59 4.91 26.93 13.98
C ARG A 59 6.38 26.52 13.83
N GLY A 60 6.86 26.40 12.59
CA GLY A 60 8.25 26.01 12.31
C GLY A 60 8.57 24.53 12.58
N ILE A 61 7.55 23.69 12.74
CA ILE A 61 7.72 22.25 12.97
C ILE A 61 7.42 21.50 11.67
N SER A 62 8.36 20.65 11.24
CA SER A 62 8.17 19.73 10.12
C SER A 62 8.42 18.29 10.56
N TYR A 63 7.60 17.37 10.04
CA TYR A 63 7.62 15.95 10.35
C TYR A 63 8.21 15.16 9.17
N ALA A 64 9.14 14.26 9.45
CA ALA A 64 9.76 13.40 8.45
C ALA A 64 9.92 11.98 9.00
N GLY A 65 9.97 11.01 8.10
CA GLY A 65 10.13 9.60 8.44
C GLY A 65 9.54 8.67 7.38
N ALA A 66 9.97 7.42 7.40
CA ALA A 66 9.50 6.40 6.45
C ALA A 66 7.97 6.18 6.53
N TRP A 67 7.38 6.37 7.71
CA TRP A 67 5.94 6.29 7.96
C TRP A 67 5.11 7.34 7.21
N THR A 68 5.73 8.37 6.63
CA THR A 68 5.02 9.37 5.81
C THR A 68 4.51 8.80 4.50
N LYS A 69 4.93 7.58 4.12
CA LYS A 69 4.46 6.87 2.93
C LYS A 69 4.48 5.33 3.10
N TYR A 70 5.29 4.60 2.35
CA TYR A 70 5.30 3.14 2.27
C TYR A 70 6.36 2.50 3.18
N GLY A 71 6.96 3.25 4.11
CA GLY A 71 7.82 2.68 5.14
C GLY A 71 9.21 2.29 4.65
N PHE A 72 9.57 2.63 3.40
CA PHE A 72 10.90 2.35 2.86
C PHE A 72 11.92 3.43 3.23
N HIS A 73 13.20 3.11 3.04
CA HIS A 73 14.31 4.03 3.29
C HIS A 73 14.20 5.28 2.42
N GLU A 74 13.75 5.12 1.18
CA GLU A 74 13.53 6.18 0.21
C GLU A 74 12.44 7.16 0.68
N ASP A 75 11.41 6.67 1.36
CA ASP A 75 10.36 7.53 1.91
C ASP A 75 10.88 8.38 3.09
N GLY A 76 11.72 7.78 3.93
CA GLY A 76 12.44 8.48 4.99
C GLY A 76 13.36 9.56 4.43
N PHE A 77 14.18 9.20 3.44
CA PHE A 77 15.09 10.11 2.75
C PHE A 77 14.34 11.27 2.08
N ALA A 78 13.32 10.97 1.28
CA ALA A 78 12.56 11.96 0.55
C ALA A 78 11.76 12.88 1.49
N SER A 79 11.18 12.37 2.58
CA SER A 79 10.48 13.19 3.56
C SER A 79 11.42 14.10 4.33
N GLY A 80 12.62 13.63 4.69
CA GLY A 80 13.67 14.45 5.31
C GLY A 80 14.10 15.62 4.42
N LEU A 81 14.35 15.36 3.13
CA LEU A 81 14.67 16.41 2.16
C LEU A 81 13.54 17.44 2.01
N ARG A 82 12.27 17.01 1.96
CA ARG A 82 11.12 17.92 1.92
C ARG A 82 11.04 18.77 3.18
N ALA A 83 11.25 18.18 4.35
CA ALA A 83 11.23 18.91 5.62
C ALA A 83 12.34 19.96 5.65
N ALA A 84 13.59 19.60 5.29
CA ALA A 84 14.70 20.54 5.21
C ALA A 84 14.46 21.68 4.21
N ALA A 85 13.93 21.36 3.02
CA ALA A 85 13.58 22.36 2.01
C ALA A 85 12.44 23.30 2.41
N SER A 86 11.61 22.90 3.37
CA SER A 86 10.52 23.72 3.91
C SER A 86 10.95 24.73 4.99
N LEU A 87 12.18 24.62 5.50
CA LEU A 87 12.66 25.49 6.58
C LEU A 87 12.87 26.93 6.08
N PRO A 88 12.25 27.93 6.72
CA PRO A 88 12.42 29.33 6.35
C PRO A 88 13.72 29.87 6.93
N ILE A 89 14.85 29.59 6.26
CA ILE A 89 16.17 30.12 6.67
C ILE A 89 16.44 31.40 5.87
N PRO A 90 16.50 32.59 6.51
CA PRO A 90 16.76 33.84 5.81
C PRO A 90 18.07 33.79 5.03
N GLY A 91 18.02 34.17 3.75
CA GLY A 91 19.20 34.21 2.87
C GLY A 91 19.65 32.85 2.30
N LEU A 92 19.07 31.73 2.74
CA LEU A 92 19.38 30.41 2.20
C LEU A 92 18.27 29.94 1.25
N LYS A 93 18.58 29.88 -0.05
CA LYS A 93 17.73 29.23 -1.04
C LYS A 93 18.23 27.81 -1.26
N LEU A 94 17.64 26.84 -0.56
CA LEU A 94 18.02 25.45 -0.74
C LEU A 94 17.60 24.96 -2.13
N GLN A 95 18.57 24.69 -3.00
CA GLN A 95 18.37 23.99 -4.26
C GLN A 95 18.87 22.56 -4.09
N LEU A 96 17.97 21.59 -4.26
CA LEU A 96 18.34 20.19 -4.26
C LEU A 96 19.05 19.85 -5.58
N PRO A 97 20.11 19.02 -5.57
CA PRO A 97 20.83 18.63 -6.78
C PRO A 97 19.99 17.73 -7.71
N PHE A 98 18.81 17.29 -7.26
CA PHE A 98 17.85 16.50 -8.01
C PHE A 98 16.42 16.82 -7.53
N SER A 99 15.44 16.54 -8.38
CA SER A 99 14.03 16.67 -8.00
C SER A 99 13.59 15.47 -7.17
N ILE A 100 12.74 15.72 -6.17
CA ILE A 100 12.13 14.63 -5.38
C ILE A 100 10.91 14.11 -6.14
N ALA A 101 11.09 13.03 -6.89
CA ALA A 101 10.00 12.34 -7.58
C ALA A 101 9.14 11.53 -6.60
N SER A 102 7.85 11.36 -6.92
CA SER A 102 7.03 10.35 -6.24
C SER A 102 7.28 8.99 -6.88
N PRO A 103 7.49 7.91 -6.09
CA PRO A 103 7.48 6.55 -6.62
C PRO A 103 6.09 6.08 -7.07
N ASP A 104 5.04 6.85 -6.77
CA ASP A 104 3.69 6.50 -7.20
C ASP A 104 3.65 6.60 -8.72
N ARG A 105 3.36 5.47 -9.37
CA ARG A 105 2.96 5.52 -10.77
C ARG A 105 1.75 6.44 -10.85
N ALA A 106 1.73 7.33 -11.85
CA ALA A 106 0.54 8.09 -12.15
C ALA A 106 -0.62 7.10 -12.25
N SER A 107 -1.51 7.09 -11.26
CA SER A 107 -2.76 6.39 -11.41
C SER A 107 -3.42 7.10 -12.57
N GLY A 108 -3.54 6.45 -13.73
CA GLY A 108 -4.49 6.90 -14.74
C GLY A 108 -5.78 7.18 -13.98
N SER A 109 -6.20 8.45 -14.00
CA SER A 109 -7.14 9.08 -13.07
C SER A 109 -7.97 8.04 -12.32
N ALA A 110 -7.73 7.83 -11.03
CA ALA A 110 -8.51 6.86 -10.24
C ALA A 110 -10.02 7.05 -10.49
N THR A 111 -10.43 8.28 -10.78
CA THR A 111 -11.76 8.67 -11.26
C THR A 111 -12.20 8.00 -12.57
N THR A 112 -11.37 7.91 -13.61
CA THR A 112 -11.74 7.24 -14.88
C THR A 112 -11.91 5.74 -14.72
N ARG A 113 -11.07 5.11 -13.88
CA ARG A 113 -11.23 3.69 -13.55
C ARG A 113 -12.51 3.46 -12.72
N MET A 114 -12.75 4.29 -11.72
CA MET A 114 -13.94 4.19 -10.86
C MET A 114 -15.23 4.46 -11.66
N LEU A 115 -15.22 5.40 -12.60
CA LEU A 115 -16.31 5.63 -13.56
C LEU A 115 -16.55 4.40 -14.43
N GLY A 116 -15.49 3.77 -14.95
CA GLY A 116 -15.58 2.55 -15.76
C GLY A 116 -16.16 1.37 -14.98
N GLU A 117 -15.68 1.14 -13.76
CA GLU A 117 -16.18 0.07 -12.87
C GLU A 117 -17.65 0.29 -12.49
N ASN A 118 -18.04 1.54 -12.15
CA ASN A 118 -19.43 1.88 -11.85
C ASN A 118 -20.35 1.69 -13.07
N LEU A 119 -19.90 2.09 -14.26
CA LEU A 119 -20.68 1.95 -15.50
C LEU A 119 -20.87 0.46 -15.86
N PHE A 120 -19.84 -0.36 -15.67
CA PHE A 120 -19.92 -1.81 -15.88
C PHE A 120 -20.91 -2.47 -14.91
N VAL A 121 -20.82 -2.18 -13.61
CA VAL A 121 -21.75 -2.71 -12.60
C VAL A 121 -23.19 -2.27 -12.90
N MET A 122 -23.39 -1.02 -13.33
CA MET A 122 -24.71 -0.52 -13.70
C MET A 122 -25.27 -1.25 -14.93
N ALA A 123 -24.44 -1.47 -15.97
CA ALA A 123 -24.84 -2.22 -17.16
C ALA A 123 -25.23 -3.67 -16.83
N GLU A 124 -24.44 -4.37 -16.01
CA GLU A 124 -24.75 -5.74 -15.59
C GLU A 124 -26.01 -5.81 -14.71
N SER A 125 -26.23 -4.82 -13.85
CA SER A 125 -27.45 -4.72 -13.04
C SER A 125 -28.70 -4.55 -13.92
N VAL A 126 -28.63 -3.69 -14.94
CA VAL A 126 -29.71 -3.51 -15.92
C VAL A 126 -29.93 -4.79 -16.72
N ARG A 127 -28.86 -5.47 -17.17
CA ARG A 127 -28.94 -6.75 -17.88
C ARG A 127 -29.67 -7.80 -17.04
N CYS A 128 -29.29 -7.97 -15.78
CA CYS A 128 -29.95 -8.90 -14.84
C CYS A 128 -31.44 -8.57 -14.65
N MET A 129 -31.77 -7.29 -14.46
CA MET A 129 -33.16 -6.86 -14.31
C MET A 129 -33.98 -7.16 -15.57
N MET A 130 -33.45 -6.87 -16.76
CA MET A 130 -34.13 -7.17 -18.03
C MET A 130 -34.29 -8.67 -18.26
N SER A 131 -33.26 -9.48 -17.94
CA SER A 131 -33.36 -10.95 -18.01
C SER A 131 -34.44 -11.48 -17.06
N PHE A 132 -34.58 -10.91 -15.87
CA PHE A 132 -35.63 -11.27 -14.92
C PHE A 132 -37.02 -10.92 -15.46
N VAL A 133 -37.21 -9.72 -16.04
CA VAL A 133 -38.49 -9.31 -16.66
C VAL A 133 -38.85 -10.21 -17.83
N VAL A 134 -37.90 -10.56 -18.70
CA VAL A 134 -38.12 -11.47 -19.83
C VAL A 134 -38.50 -12.86 -19.33
N TRP A 135 -37.79 -13.41 -18.33
CA TRP A 135 -38.10 -14.72 -17.76
C TRP A 135 -39.49 -14.74 -17.09
N TRP A 136 -39.83 -13.68 -16.37
CA TRP A 136 -41.16 -13.51 -15.74
C TRP A 136 -42.28 -13.41 -16.80
N ALA A 137 -42.08 -12.62 -17.86
CA ALA A 137 -43.03 -12.48 -18.96
C ALA A 137 -43.23 -13.81 -19.71
N LEU A 138 -42.16 -14.54 -20.02
CA LEU A 138 -42.22 -15.86 -20.65
C LEU A 138 -42.87 -16.91 -19.74
N GLY A 139 -42.65 -16.83 -18.42
CA GLY A 139 -43.29 -17.69 -17.42
C GLY A 139 -44.79 -17.45 -17.27
N ILE A 140 -45.26 -16.19 -17.36
CA ILE A 140 -46.68 -15.84 -17.34
C ILE A 140 -47.39 -16.20 -18.64
N MET A 141 -46.69 -16.14 -19.77
CA MET A 141 -47.24 -16.53 -21.08
C MET A 141 -47.33 -18.06 -21.30
N GLY A 142 -47.05 -18.88 -20.29
CA GLY A 142 -47.34 -20.32 -20.33
C GLY A 142 -46.49 -21.14 -21.31
N ALA A 143 -45.34 -20.62 -21.75
CA ALA A 143 -44.50 -21.29 -22.77
C ALA A 143 -43.67 -22.48 -22.24
N VAL A 144 -43.92 -22.95 -21.01
CA VAL A 144 -43.30 -24.16 -20.46
C VAL A 144 -44.40 -25.11 -20.02
N GLU A 145 -44.96 -25.86 -20.97
CA GLU A 145 -45.70 -27.09 -20.64
C GLU A 145 -44.70 -28.12 -20.09
N VAL A 146 -44.78 -28.38 -18.79
CA VAL A 146 -44.11 -29.54 -18.19
C VAL A 146 -44.91 -30.78 -18.62
N PRO A 147 -44.34 -31.71 -19.40
CA PRO A 147 -45.08 -32.89 -19.83
C PRO A 147 -45.43 -33.73 -18.60
N LYS A 148 -46.73 -33.87 -18.31
CA LYS A 148 -47.23 -34.80 -17.30
C LYS A 148 -47.00 -36.23 -17.80
N LYS A 149 -45.97 -36.89 -17.27
CA LYS A 149 -45.73 -38.32 -17.50
C LYS A 149 -46.92 -39.10 -16.91
N LYS A 150 -47.76 -39.72 -17.76
CA LYS A 150 -48.73 -40.74 -17.30
C LYS A 150 -47.95 -41.93 -16.76
N ILE A 151 -48.27 -42.33 -15.54
CA ILE A 151 -47.81 -43.57 -14.93
C ILE A 151 -48.93 -44.58 -15.17
N GLU A 152 -48.73 -45.48 -16.12
CA GLU A 152 -49.36 -46.81 -16.23
C GLU A 152 -48.29 -47.79 -16.73
#